data_AF-A0A9D6JN06-F1
#
_entry.id   AF-A0A9D6JN06-F1
#
_cell.length_a   1.000
_cell.length_b   1.000
_cell.length_c   1.000
_cell.angle_alpha   90.00
_cell.angle_beta   90.00
_cell.angle_gamma   90.00
#
_symmetry.space_group_name_H-M   'P 1'
#
loop_
_entity.id
_entity.type
_entity.pdbx_description
1 polymer ?
#
loop_
_entity_poly.entity_id
_entity_poly.type
_entity_poly.pdbx_seq_one_letter_code
_entity_poly.pdbx_strand_id
1 'polypeptide(L)' 'STLPIALAGKTGTAQIGGTDTTHAWFTSFGPYDDPQAVVTVLLEKGGAGDTDAVPLAKSIWQWMLEHPMQ' A
#
# COMPACT_ATOMS: atom_id res chain seq x y z
N SER A 1 2.45 -15.98 0.39
CA SER A 1 1.10 -16.03 1.00
C SER A 1 0.21 -14.96 0.41
N THR A 2 -1.04 -15.26 0.08
CA THR A 2 -2.09 -14.31 -0.36
C THR A 2 -2.93 -13.88 0.85
N LEU A 3 -3.50 -12.66 0.82
CA LEU A 3 -4.39 -12.21 1.89
C LEU A 3 -5.76 -12.91 1.79
N PRO A 4 -6.48 -13.12 2.90
CA PRO A 4 -7.75 -13.85 2.93
C PRO A 4 -8.94 -13.02 2.42
N ILE A 5 -8.77 -11.71 2.22
CA ILE A 5 -9.78 -10.81 1.66
C ILE A 5 -9.32 -10.23 0.33
N ALA A 6 -10.28 -9.95 -0.56
CA ALA A 6 -10.02 -9.18 -1.77
C ALA A 6 -9.75 -7.71 -1.40
N LEU A 7 -8.66 -7.18 -1.94
CA LEU A 7 -8.28 -5.77 -1.83
C LEU A 7 -8.16 -5.19 -3.23
N ALA A 8 -8.47 -3.91 -3.39
CA ALA A 8 -8.09 -3.14 -4.58
C ALA A 8 -7.15 -2.01 -4.19
N GLY A 9 -6.31 -1.58 -5.13
CA GLY A 9 -5.40 -0.49 -4.91
C GLY A 9 -4.69 -0.05 -6.18
N LYS A 10 -3.98 1.07 -6.08
CA LYS A 10 -3.21 1.63 -7.19
C LYS A 10 -1.82 2.06 -6.71
N THR A 11 -0.83 1.69 -7.52
CA THR A 11 0.56 2.11 -7.35
C THR A 11 0.80 3.52 -7.88
N GLY A 12 1.74 4.23 -7.28
CA GLY A 12 2.29 5.47 -7.79
C GLY A 12 3.80 5.51 -7.61
N THR A 13 4.48 6.16 -8.54
CA THR A 13 5.92 6.43 -8.47
C THR A 13 6.10 7.89 -8.84
N ALA A 14 6.61 8.71 -7.92
CA ALA A 14 6.75 10.14 -8.14
C ALA A 14 8.23 10.54 -8.10
N GLN A 15 8.75 11.05 -9.22
CA GLN A 15 10.11 11.56 -9.29
C GLN A 15 10.27 12.83 -8.44
N ILE A 16 11.39 12.92 -7.73
CA ILE A 16 11.79 14.11 -6.97
C ILE A 16 12.42 15.09 -7.95
N GLY A 17 11.87 16.30 -8.01
CA GLY A 17 12.31 17.34 -8.96
C GLY A 17 13.82 17.55 -8.94
N GLY A 18 14.44 17.50 -10.12
CA GLY A 18 15.89 17.68 -10.29
C GLY A 18 16.75 16.47 -9.93
N THR A 19 16.16 15.29 -9.73
CA THR A 19 16.89 14.04 -9.42
C THR A 19 16.27 12.83 -10.12
N ASP A 20 17.03 11.73 -10.21
CA ASP A 20 16.50 10.42 -10.64
C ASP A 20 15.86 9.61 -9.49
N THR A 21 15.75 10.22 -8.29
CA THR A 21 15.18 9.56 -7.11
C THR A 21 13.65 9.64 -7.13
N THR A 22 12.97 8.60 -6.68
CA THR A 22 11.51 8.52 -6.66
C THR A 22 10.96 8.24 -5.27
N HIS A 23 9.77 8.78 -4.99
CA HIS A 23 8.89 8.35 -3.91
C HIS A 23 8.05 7.16 -4.38
N ALA A 24 7.93 6.13 -3.54
CA ALA A 24 7.03 5.01 -3.78
C ALA A 24 5.70 5.24 -3.07
N TRP A 25 4.60 5.09 -3.81
CA TRP A 25 3.24 5.25 -3.32
C TRP A 25 2.44 3.98 -3.57
N PHE A 26 1.58 3.65 -2.61
CA PHE A 26 0.51 2.71 -2.82
C PHE A 26 -0.68 3.06 -1.94
N THR A 27 -1.86 3.17 -2.54
CA THR A 27 -3.12 3.33 -1.83
C THR A 27 -4.00 2.14 -2.15
N SER A 28 -4.58 1.53 -1.11
CA SER A 28 -5.48 0.39 -1.21
C SER A 28 -6.66 0.51 -0.26
N PHE A 29 -7.75 -0.15 -0.60
CA PHE A 29 -8.93 -0.27 0.25
C PHE A 29 -9.41 -1.72 0.30
N GLY A 30 -10.15 -2.04 1.37
CA GLY A 30 -10.74 -3.36 1.51
C GLY A 30 -11.67 -3.52 2.72
N PRO A 31 -12.44 -4.61 2.77
CA PRO A 31 -12.69 -5.58 1.68
C PRO A 31 -13.24 -4.95 0.39
N TYR A 32 -12.97 -5.54 -0.77
CA TYR A 32 -13.31 -4.91 -2.07
C TYR A 32 -14.80 -4.60 -2.25
N ASP A 33 -15.67 -5.57 -1.94
CA ASP A 33 -17.12 -5.44 -2.15
C ASP A 33 -17.82 -4.58 -1.08
N ASP A 34 -17.25 -4.51 0.12
CA ASP A 34 -17.74 -3.69 1.25
C ASP A 34 -16.55 -3.03 1.97
N PRO A 35 -16.04 -1.88 1.48
CA PRO A 35 -14.83 -1.26 2.01
C PRO A 35 -14.99 -0.73 3.44
N GLN A 36 -14.17 -1.23 4.36
CA GLN A 36 -14.16 -0.83 5.77
C GLN A 36 -12.91 -0.01 6.14
N ALA A 37 -11.83 -0.14 5.38
CA ALA A 37 -10.58 0.56 5.63
C ALA A 37 -9.84 0.95 4.34
N VAL A 38 -8.99 1.98 4.47
CA VAL A 38 -8.05 2.43 3.46
C VAL A 38 -6.65 2.47 4.06
N VAL A 39 -5.67 1.94 3.34
CA VAL A 39 -4.24 2.00 3.69
C VAL A 39 -3.52 2.75 2.58
N THR A 40 -2.85 3.86 2.95
CA THR A 40 -1.94 4.58 2.07
C THR A 40 -0.52 4.51 2.62
N VAL A 41 0.41 4.06 1.78
CA VAL A 41 1.84 4.01 2.06
C VAL A 41 2.55 5.01 1.17
N LEU A 42 3.35 5.87 1.81
CA LEU A 42 4.34 6.73 1.18
C LEU A 42 5.71 6.34 1.73
N LEU A 43 6.62 5.96 0.84
CA LEU A 43 8.03 5.79 1.16
C LEU A 43 8.83 6.91 0.51
N GLU A 44 9.42 7.76 1.36
CA GLU A 44 10.29 8.82 0.89
C GLU A 44 11.57 8.28 0.27
N LYS A 45 11.87 8.71 -0.97
CA LYS A 45 13.01 8.18 -1.74
C LYS A 45 12.99 6.65 -1.85
N GLY A 46 11.80 6.06 -1.73
CA GLY A 46 11.59 4.63 -1.56
C GLY A 46 11.52 3.84 -2.86
N GLY A 47 11.94 4.39 -4.00
CA GLY A 47 11.92 3.65 -5.26
C GLY A 47 10.52 3.62 -5.89
N ALA A 48 10.03 2.43 -6.25
CA ALA A 48 8.82 2.27 -7.04
C ALA A 48 7.64 1.74 -6.21
N GLY A 49 6.42 2.17 -6.55
CA GLY A 49 5.22 1.83 -5.80
C GLY A 49 4.94 0.32 -5.70
N ASP A 50 5.27 -0.45 -6.74
CA ASP A 50 5.02 -1.89 -6.82
C ASP A 50 6.06 -2.75 -6.09
N THR A 51 7.34 -2.37 -6.13
CA THR A 51 8.43 -3.11 -5.46
C THR A 51 8.53 -2.81 -3.98
N ASP A 52 8.22 -1.57 -3.57
CA ASP A 52 8.52 -1.10 -2.23
C ASP A 52 7.26 -0.84 -1.38
N ALA A 53 6.29 -0.09 -1.92
CA ALA A 53 5.10 0.30 -1.17
C ALA A 53 4.03 -0.81 -1.08
N VAL A 54 3.83 -1.60 -2.14
CA VAL A 54 2.84 -2.70 -2.14
C VAL A 54 3.17 -3.79 -1.10
N PRO A 55 4.41 -4.31 -0.98
CA PRO A 55 4.73 -5.30 0.04
C PRO A 55 4.55 -4.78 1.47
N LEU A 56 4.84 -3.50 1.72
CA LEU A 56 4.62 -2.89 3.03
C LEU A 56 3.13 -2.78 3.36
N ALA A 57 2.32 -2.32 2.41
CA ALA A 57 0.87 -2.26 2.60
C ALA A 57 0.26 -3.63 2.87
N LYS A 58 0.77 -4.69 2.22
CA LYS A 58 0.35 -6.07 2.51
C LYS A 58 0.63 -6.48 3.96
N SER A 59 1.79 -6.12 4.50
CA SER A 59 2.13 -6.37 5.92
C SER A 59 1.19 -5.62 6.86
N ILE A 60 0.84 -4.38 6.54
CA ILE A 60 -0.14 -3.58 7.31
C ILE A 60 -1.51 -4.24 7.27
N TRP A 61 -2.01 -4.62 6.09
CA TRP A 61 -3.28 -5.32 5.95
C TRP A 61 -3.31 -6.64 6.71
N GLN A 62 -2.23 -7.43 6.63
CA GLN A 62 -2.13 -8.67 7.38
C GLN A 62 -2.26 -8.40 8.89
N TRP A 63 -1.54 -7.39 9.40
CA TRP A 63 -1.62 -7.03 10.80
C TRP A 63 -3.03 -6.58 11.22
N MET A 64 -3.69 -5.74 10.40
CA MET A 64 -5.06 -5.27 10.67
C MET A 64 -6.08 -6.42 10.70
N LEU A 65 -5.90 -7.44 9.85
CA LEU A 65 -6.77 -8.62 9.83
C LEU A 65 -6.56 -9.52 11.05
N GLU A 66 -5.33 -9.60 11.55
CA GLU A 66 -4.99 -10.31 12.79
C GLU A 66 -5.43 -9.53 14.04
N HIS A 67 -5.59 -8.20 13.94
CA HIS A 67 -5.93 -7.30 15.04
C HIS A 67 -7.08 -6.35 14.66
N PRO A 68 -8.34 -6.84 14.63
CA PRO A 68 -9.48 -6.01 14.29
C PRO A 68 -9.60 -4.80 15.22
N MET A 69 -9.81 -3.61 14.65
CA MET A 69 -10.11 -2.43 15.46
C MET A 69 -11.47 -2.63 16.16
N GLN A 70 -11.51 -2.33 17.46
CA GLN A 70 -12.70 -2.48 18.31
C GLN A 70 -13.83 -1.52 17.93
#